data_AF-A0A353HXH6-F1
#
_entry.id   AF-A0A353HXH6-F1
#
_cell.length_a   1.000
_cell.length_b   1.000
_cell.length_c   1.000
_cell.angle_alpha   90.00
_cell.angle_beta   90.00
_cell.angle_gamma   90.00
#
_symmetry.space_group_name_H-M   'P 1'
#
loop_
_entity.id
_entity.type
_entity.pdbx_description
1 polymer ?
#
loop_
_entity_poly.entity_id
_entity_poly.type
_entity_poly.pdbx_seq_one_letter_code
_entity_poly.pdbx_strand_id
1 'polypeptide(L)' 'AGRYGYQPFVVSASDKKSPISPFKPRALSERGIESTIRAYARCAKLAKQAGYDGVEVMGSEGYLLNQFLCARVN' A
#
# COMPACT_ATOMS: atom_id res chain seq x y z
N ALA A 1 -2.00 1.25 4.44
CA ALA A 1 -0.61 1.19 4.96
C ALA A 1 -0.02 -0.23 4.88
N GLY A 2 -0.08 -0.91 3.72
CA GLY A 2 0.50 -2.26 3.54
C GLY A 2 0.27 -3.24 4.71
N ARG A 3 1.29 -4.03 5.07
CA ARG A 3 1.29 -4.93 6.26
C ARG A 3 1.27 -4.23 7.63
N TYR A 4 1.31 -2.91 7.69
CA TYR A 4 1.25 -2.13 8.93
C TYR A 4 -0.15 -1.59 9.24
N GLY A 5 -1.15 -1.86 8.39
CA GLY A 5 -2.54 -1.50 8.71
C GLY A 5 -3.04 -2.21 9.97
N TYR A 6 -3.78 -1.50 10.82
CA TYR A 6 -4.36 -2.06 12.03
C TYR A 6 -5.79 -2.57 11.77
N GLN A 7 -5.89 -3.54 10.86
CA GLN A 7 -7.15 -4.19 10.48
C GLN A 7 -6.89 -5.58 9.86
N PRO A 8 -7.83 -6.54 9.93
CA PRO A 8 -7.57 -7.94 9.58
C PRO A 8 -7.43 -8.22 8.07
N PHE A 9 -7.80 -7.29 7.20
CA PHE A 9 -7.75 -7.41 5.73
C PHE A 9 -6.53 -6.72 5.12
N VAL A 10 -5.46 -6.51 5.89
CA VAL A 10 -4.22 -5.93 5.39
C VAL A 10 -3.64 -6.72 4.22
N VAL A 11 -3.03 -5.98 3.28
CA VAL A 11 -2.38 -6.52 2.09
C VAL A 11 -0.95 -6.02 2.00
N SER A 12 -0.08 -6.78 1.33
CA SER A 12 1.35 -6.49 1.19
C SER A 12 1.89 -7.12 -0.10
N ALA A 13 3.18 -6.90 -0.40
CA ALA A 13 3.88 -7.55 -1.51
C ALA A 13 3.90 -9.08 -1.36
N SER A 14 4.09 -9.58 -0.13
CA SER A 14 3.99 -11.00 0.24
C SER A 14 3.15 -11.19 1.50
N ASP A 15 3.00 -12.43 1.96
CA ASP A 15 2.30 -12.78 3.21
C ASP A 15 3.18 -12.68 4.47
N LYS A 16 4.41 -12.14 4.36
CA LYS A 16 5.37 -11.96 5.46
C LYS A 16 4.85 -10.96 6.51
N LYS A 17 4.40 -11.48 7.66
CA LYS A 17 3.91 -10.69 8.80
C LYS A 17 4.96 -9.70 9.32
N SER A 18 4.51 -8.51 9.72
CA SER A 18 5.35 -7.53 10.40
C SER A 18 5.60 -7.94 11.86
N PRO A 19 6.81 -7.76 12.41
CA PRO A 19 7.08 -7.97 13.84
C PRO A 19 6.25 -7.07 14.78
N ILE A 20 5.79 -5.92 14.27
CA ILE A 20 5.11 -4.88 15.06
C ILE A 20 3.60 -4.79 14.78
N SER A 21 3.05 -5.65 13.93
CA SER A 21 1.62 -5.66 13.61
C SER A 21 0.97 -6.98 14.04
N PRO A 22 -0.23 -6.97 14.64
CA PRO A 22 -0.91 -8.20 15.03
C PRO A 22 -1.45 -8.98 13.83
N PHE A 23 -1.71 -8.33 12.70
CA PHE A 23 -2.36 -8.93 11.53
C PHE A 23 -1.36 -9.45 10.49
N LYS A 24 -1.54 -10.70 10.04
CA LYS A 24 -0.78 -11.25 8.90
C LYS A 24 -1.36 -10.68 7.60
N PRO A 25 -0.56 -10.08 6.71
CA PRO A 25 -1.06 -9.56 5.45
C PRO A 25 -1.35 -10.69 4.46
N ARG A 26 -2.26 -10.43 3.53
CA ARG A 26 -2.40 -11.21 2.31
C ARG A 26 -1.50 -10.64 1.21
N ALA A 27 -0.79 -11.51 0.50
CA ALA A 27 -0.07 -11.11 -0.71
C ALA A 27 -1.06 -10.58 -1.77
N LEU A 28 -0.74 -9.45 -2.39
CA LEU A 28 -1.55 -8.94 -3.49
C LEU A 28 -1.42 -9.86 -4.71
N SER A 29 -2.55 -10.13 -5.37
CA SER A 29 -2.55 -10.69 -6.72
C SER A 29 -2.28 -9.60 -7.74
N GLU A 30 -1.92 -9.97 -8.98
CA GLU A 30 -1.73 -9.02 -10.08
C GLU A 30 -2.94 -8.08 -10.26
N ARG A 31 -4.16 -8.65 -10.30
CA ARG A 31 -5.40 -7.86 -10.34
C ARG A 31 -5.54 -6.90 -9.15
N GLY A 32 -5.08 -7.31 -7.97
CA GLY A 32 -5.05 -6.49 -6.77
C GLY A 32 -4.05 -5.34 -6.85
N ILE A 33 -2.88 -5.58 -7.46
CA ILE A 33 -1.86 -4.57 -7.75
C ILE A 33 -2.43 -3.54 -8.72
N GLU A 34 -2.99 -3.98 -9.85
CA GLU A 34 -3.61 -3.07 -10.82
C GLU A 34 -4.75 -2.24 -10.21
N SER A 35 -5.60 -2.88 -9.40
CA SER A 35 -6.68 -2.18 -8.70
C SER A 35 -6.15 -1.11 -7.75
N THR A 36 -5.05 -1.42 -7.06
CA THR A 36 -4.36 -0.49 -6.15
C THR A 36 -3.77 0.69 -6.94
N ILE A 37 -3.12 0.44 -8.08
CA ILE A 37 -2.60 1.49 -8.97
C ILE A 37 -3.74 2.42 -9.43
N ARG A 38 -4.87 1.85 -9.88
CA ARG A 38 -6.07 2.62 -10.25
C ARG A 38 -6.61 3.43 -9.07
N ALA A 39 -6.55 2.90 -7.85
CA ALA A 39 -6.96 3.61 -6.64
C ALA A 39 -6.05 4.81 -6.32
N TYR A 40 -4.73 4.69 -6.48
CA TYR A 40 -3.81 5.82 -6.35
C TYR A 40 -4.13 6.94 -7.36
N ALA A 41 -4.30 6.57 -8.64
CA ALA A 41 -4.67 7.53 -9.68
C ALA A 41 -6.02 8.21 -9.41
N ARG A 42 -7.03 7.45 -8.95
CA ARG A 42 -8.32 7.99 -8.53
C ARG A 42 -8.18 8.95 -7.34
N CYS A 43 -7.36 8.61 -6.35
CA CYS A 43 -7.10 9.47 -5.19
C CYS A 43 -6.48 10.81 -5.61
N ALA A 44 -5.45 10.77 -6.48
CA ALA A 44 -4.84 11.98 -7.03
C ALA A 44 -5.83 12.85 -7.81
N LYS A 45 -6.71 12.23 -8.63
CA LYS A 45 -7.78 12.94 -9.34
C LYS A 45 -8.74 13.63 -8.37
N LEU A 46 -9.13 12.96 -7.29
CA LEU A 46 -10.01 13.53 -6.25
C LEU A 46 -9.33 14.69 -5.51
N ALA A 47 -8.03 14.56 -5.18
CA ALA A 47 -7.27 15.64 -4.55
C ALA A 47 -7.22 16.88 -5.45
N LYS A 48 -6.97 16.71 -6.76
CA LYS A 48 -7.05 17.80 -7.72
C LYS A 48 -8.44 18.44 -7.78
N GLN A 49 -9.51 17.63 -7.78
CA GLN A 49 -10.89 18.15 -7.76
C GLN A 49 -11.23 18.91 -6.48
N ALA A 50 -10.60 18.55 -5.36
CA ALA A 50 -10.73 19.23 -4.08
C ALA A 50 -9.88 20.52 -3.97
N GLY A 51 -9.11 20.87 -5.00
CA GLY A 51 -8.31 22.10 -5.02
C GLY A 51 -6.91 21.99 -4.40
N TYR A 52 -6.39 20.77 -4.17
CA TYR A 52 -4.99 20.59 -3.77
C TYR A 52 -4.03 20.91 -4.93
N ASP A 53 -2.91 21.58 -4.63
CA ASP A 53 -1.87 21.92 -5.61
C ASP A 53 -1.07 20.71 -6.11
N GLY A 54 -1.01 19.64 -5.30
CA GLY A 54 -0.25 18.45 -5.60
C GLY A 54 -0.56 17.30 -4.66
N VAL A 55 0.01 16.14 -4.96
CA VAL A 55 -0.05 14.96 -4.11
C VAL A 55 1.34 14.36 -3.97
N GLU A 56 1.65 13.88 -2.78
CA GLU A 56 2.83 13.06 -2.54
C GLU A 56 2.43 11.59 -2.48
N VAL A 57 3.18 10.73 -3.17
CA VAL A 57 3.00 9.27 -3.10
C VAL A 57 3.99 8.71 -2.08
N MET A 58 3.50 8.40 -0.89
CA MET A 58 4.32 7.85 0.20
C MET A 58 4.91 6.48 -0.16
N GLY A 59 6.20 6.48 -0.48
CA GLY A 59 6.96 5.32 -0.93
C GLY A 59 7.93 4.72 0.09
N SER A 60 8.00 5.27 1.31
CA SER A 60 9.00 4.95 2.34
C SER A 60 8.39 4.37 3.62
N GLU A 61 9.10 4.47 4.76
CA GLU A 61 8.65 4.08 6.12
C GLU A 61 8.14 2.64 6.27
N GLY A 62 8.52 1.75 5.35
CA GLY A 62 8.05 0.38 5.35
C GLY A 62 6.59 0.20 4.91
N TYR A 63 5.94 1.20 4.30
CA TYR A 63 4.59 1.11 3.76
C TYR A 63 4.52 0.33 2.43
N LEU A 64 3.31 0.22 1.86
CA LEU A 64 2.99 -0.74 0.79
C LEU A 64 3.99 -0.69 -0.38
N LEU A 65 4.31 0.49 -0.92
CA LEU A 65 5.25 0.61 -2.03
C LEU A 65 6.66 0.17 -1.63
N ASN A 66 7.15 0.61 -0.47
CA ASN A 66 8.43 0.15 0.08
C ASN A 66 8.48 -1.38 0.24
N GLN A 67 7.35 -2.02 0.58
CA GLN A 67 7.26 -3.47 0.74
C GLN A 67 7.49 -4.22 -0.58
N PHE A 68 7.16 -3.62 -1.74
CA PHE A 68 7.47 -4.19 -3.06
C PHE A 68 8.95 -3.96 -3.46
N LEU A 69 9.57 -2.87 -3.01
CA LEU A 69 10.94 -2.53 -3.36
C LEU A 69 11.98 -3.32 -2.56
N CYS A 70 11.71 -3.63 -1.30
CA CYS A 70 12.68 -4.31 -0.43
C CYS A 70 12.54 -5.84 -0.49
N ALA A 71 13.61 -6.54 -0.87
CA ALA A 71 13.68 -8.02 -0.88
C ALA A 71 13.38 -8.68 0.48
N ARG A 72 13.54 -7.95 1.60
CA ARG A 72 13.12 -8.43 2.92
C ARG A 72 11.62 -8.76 2.97
N VAL A 73 10.80 -8.03 2.21
CA VAL A 73 9.34 -8.14 2.25
C VAL A 73 8.75 -8.67 0.95
N ASN A 74 9.35 -8.39 -0.21
CA ASN A 74 8.96 -9.05 -1.47
C ASN A 74 9.28 -10.56 -1.38
#